data_AF-A0A543CRU8-F1
#
_entry.id   AF-A0A543CRU8-F1
#
_cell.length_a   1.000
_cell.length_b   1.000
_cell.length_c   1.000
_cell.angle_alpha   90.00
_cell.angle_beta   90.00
_cell.angle_gamma   90.00
#
_symmetry.space_group_name_H-M   'P 1'
#
loop_
_entity.id
_entity.type
_entity.pdbx_description
1 polymer ?
#
loop_
_entity_poly.entity_id
_entity_poly.type
_entity_poly.pdbx_seq_one_letter_code
_entity_poly.pdbx_strand_id
1 'polypeptide(L)' 'MGELTTTIHQRLTDAYESLRVAHDTGDDLLVEAQRAEIDDLRRTAASHGIDVPRCA' A
#
# COMPACT_ATOMS: atom_id res chain seq x y z
N MET A 1 8.85 -18.02 -5.67
CA MET A 1 9.04 -16.75 -4.93
C MET A 1 7.85 -16.59 -4.01
N GLY A 2 8.10 -16.20 -2.76
CA GLY A 2 7.26 -16.51 -1.60
C GLY A 2 5.87 -15.87 -1.59
N GLU A 3 4.93 -16.57 -0.93
CA GLU A 3 3.57 -16.12 -0.60
C GLU A 3 3.55 -14.67 -0.08
N LEU A 4 4.51 -14.32 0.79
CA LEU A 4 4.68 -12.97 1.34
C LEU A 4 4.82 -11.87 0.26
N THR A 5 5.62 -12.12 -0.78
CA THR A 5 5.81 -11.15 -1.87
C THR A 5 4.50 -10.88 -2.59
N THR A 6 3.76 -11.93 -2.94
CA THR A 6 2.44 -11.81 -3.57
C THR A 6 1.45 -11.05 -2.69
N THR A 7 1.41 -11.37 -1.39
CA THR A 7 0.53 -10.70 -0.43
C THR A 7 0.86 -9.21 -0.31
N ILE A 8 2.14 -8.84 -0.22
CA ILE A 8 2.54 -7.42 -0.12
C ILE A 8 2.14 -6.66 -1.39
N HIS A 9 2.36 -7.22 -2.58
CA HIS A 9 1.95 -6.58 -3.83
C HIS A 9 0.43 -6.40 -3.93
N GLN A 10 -0.35 -7.41 -3.54
CA GLN A 10 -1.81 -7.32 -3.52
C GLN A 10 -2.28 -6.22 -2.56
N ARG A 11 -1.82 -6.24 -1.31
CA ARG A 11 -2.23 -5.25 -0.30
C ARG A 11 -1.83 -3.84 -0.68
N LEU A 12 -0.65 -3.64 -1.29
CA LEU A 12 -0.25 -2.33 -1.82
C LEU A 12 -1.18 -1.86 -2.93
N THR A 13 -1.55 -2.74 -3.85
CA THR A 13 -2.47 -2.42 -4.96
C THR A 13 -3.83 -1.98 -4.41
N ASP A 14 -4.39 -2.75 -3.49
CA ASP A 14 -5.68 -2.47 -2.85
C ASP A 14 -5.65 -1.15 -2.06
N ALA A 15 -4.55 -0.89 -1.35
CA ALA A 15 -4.37 0.35 -0.59
C ALA A 15 -4.26 1.59 -1.49
N TYR A 16 -3.56 1.49 -2.64
CA TYR A 16 -3.51 2.59 -3.61
C TYR A 16 -4.86 2.87 -4.26
N GLU A 17 -5.62 1.82 -4.62
CA GLU A 17 -6.96 1.99 -5.16
C GLU A 17 -7.90 2.64 -4.14
N SER A 18 -7.86 2.17 -2.89
CA SER A 18 -8.62 2.73 -1.78
C SER A 18 -8.23 4.18 -1.50
N LEU A 19 -6.93 4.51 -1.55
CA LEU A 19 -6.45 5.88 -1.40
C LEU A 19 -6.97 6.80 -2.52
N ARG A 20 -7.01 6.31 -3.76
CA ARG A 20 -7.55 7.07 -4.89
C ARG A 20 -9.04 7.34 -4.70
N VAL A 21 -9.81 6.33 -4.26
CA VAL A 21 -11.24 6.49 -3.95
C VAL A 21 -11.43 7.46 -2.79
N ALA A 22 -10.64 7.34 -1.71
CA ALA A 22 -10.71 8.24 -0.57
C ALA A 22 -10.48 9.71 -0.96
N HIS A 23 -9.54 9.97 -1.87
CA HIS A 23 -9.31 11.29 -2.43
C HIS A 23 -10.49 11.79 -3.28
N ASP A 24 -11.10 10.93 -4.09
CA ASP A 24 -12.25 11.28 -4.92
C ASP A 24 -13.51 11.59 -4.07
N THR A 25 -13.69 10.86 -2.97
CA THR A 25 -14.81 11.05 -2.05
C THR A 25 -14.58 12.14 -1.01
N GLY A 26 -13.36 12.68 -0.89
CA GLY A 26 -12.98 13.65 0.14
C GLY A 26 -12.97 13.06 1.55
N ASP A 27 -12.67 11.76 1.69
CA ASP A 27 -12.57 11.09 2.99
C ASP A 27 -11.15 11.20 3.54
N ASP A 28 -10.86 12.32 4.20
CA ASP A 28 -9.52 12.62 4.73
C ASP A 28 -9.03 11.59 5.75
N LEU A 29 -9.93 11.01 6.56
CA LEU A 29 -9.58 9.97 7.53
C LEU A 29 -9.13 8.69 6.82
N LEU A 30 -9.84 8.30 5.75
CA LEU A 30 -9.46 7.15 4.95
C LEU A 30 -8.16 7.41 4.18
N VAL A 31 -7.93 8.64 3.71
CA VAL A 31 -6.66 9.04 3.07
C VAL A 31 -5.48 8.84 4.03
N GLU A 32 -5.59 9.32 5.28
CA GLU A 32 -4.53 9.17 6.28
C GLU A 32 -4.29 7.70 6.64
N ALA A 33 -5.37 6.92 6.82
CA ALA A 33 -5.28 5.50 7.11
C ALA A 33 -4.58 4.72 5.98
N GLN A 34 -4.95 4.96 4.72
CA GLN A 34 -4.35 4.26 3.58
C GLN A 34 -2.89 4.66 3.35
N ARG A 35 -2.54 5.93 3.60
CA ARG A 35 -1.13 6.38 3.56
C ARG A 35 -0.27 5.66 4.60
N ALA A 36 -0.77 5.52 5.83
CA ALA A 36 -0.05 4.81 6.89
C ALA A 36 0.12 3.32 6.55
N GLU A 37 -0.91 2.67 6.02
CA GLU A 37 -0.85 1.28 5.54
C GLU A 37 0.20 1.09 4.44
N ILE A 38 0.22 1.97 3.42
CA ILE A 38 1.19 1.92 2.32
C ILE A 38 2.62 2.04 2.86
N ASP A 39 2.87 2.94 3.80
CA ASP A 39 4.20 3.13 4.40
C ASP A 39 4.62 1.91 5.24
N ASP A 40 3.70 1.28 5.97
CA ASP A 40 3.98 0.05 6.73
C ASP A 40 4.28 -1.13 5.80
N LEU A 41 3.48 -1.32 4.74
CA LEU A 41 3.70 -2.37 3.74
C LEU A 41 5.05 -2.20 3.04
N ARG A 42 5.44 -0.96 2.71
CA ARG A 42 6.76 -0.65 2.12
C ARG A 42 7.89 -0.94 3.09
N ARG A 43 7.74 -0.61 4.37
CA ARG A 43 8.74 -0.93 5.41
C ARG A 43 8.89 -2.43 5.59
N THR A 44 7.77 -3.15 5.61
CA THR A 44 7.74 -4.61 5.67
C THR A 44 8.45 -5.19 4.44
N ALA A 45 8.11 -4.74 3.23
CA ALA A 45 8.77 -5.17 2.00
C ALA A 45 10.30 -4.97 2.05
N ALA A 46 10.75 -3.77 2.44
CA ALA A 46 12.17 -3.45 2.57
C ALA A 46 12.88 -4.34 3.61
N SER A 47 12.22 -4.66 4.72
CA SER A 47 12.75 -5.53 5.78
C SER A 47 12.96 -6.98 5.30
N HIS A 48 12.16 -7.41 4.33
CA HIS A 48 12.24 -8.73 3.71
C HIS A 48 13.03 -8.73 2.38
N GLY A 49 13.59 -7.60 1.96
CA GLY A 49 14.33 -7.47 0.69
C GLY A 49 13.43 -7.58 -0.56
N ILE A 50 12.13 -7.28 -0.42
CA ILE A 50 11.15 -7.32 -1.50
C ILE A 50 11.11 -5.94 -2.17
N ASP A 51 11.34 -5.90 -3.48
CA ASP A 51 11.23 -4.67 -4.25
C ASP A 51 9.77 -4.42 -4.63
N VAL A 52 9.23 -3.27 -4.18
CA VAL A 52 7.82 -2.91 -4.40
C VAL A 52 7.73 -1.66 -5.28
N PRO A 53 6.80 -1.64 -6.25
CA PRO A 53 6.63 -0.49 -7.13
C PRO A 53 6.21 0.75 -6.32
N ARG A 54 6.89 1.85 -6.61
CA ARG A 54 6.46 3.19 -6.23
C ARG A 54 5.43 3.60 -7.27
N CYS A 55 4.15 3.70 -6.91
CA CYS A 55 3.21 4.39 -7.80
C CYS A 55 3.73 5.82 -8.01
N ALA A 56 3.90 6.18 -9.28
CA ALA A 56 4.31 7.51 -9.75
C ALA A 56 3.14 8.49 -9.69
#